data_AF-A0A1V6EFT7-F1
#
_entry.id   AF-A0A1V6EFT7-F1
#
_cell.length_a   1.000
_cell.length_b   1.000
_cell.length_c   1.000
_cell.angle_alpha   90.00
_cell.angle_beta   90.00
_cell.angle_gamma   90.00
#
_symmetry.space_group_name_H-M   'P 1'
#
loop_
_entity.id
_entity.type
_entity.pdbx_description
1 polymer ?
#
loop_
_entity_poly.entity_id
_entity_poly.type
_entity_poly.pdbx_seq_one_letter_code
_entity_poly.pdbx_strand_id
1 'polypeptide(L)'
;MKTVIRTIDLNRATMAELRLFISQAGKQANQRLRQLEQSKVTAGSNKYQYVKRAAFKDNTGMYGKTKKGEIKFNLNTRGLKISEMRKRAANIQKFIEPQVNKKTGEVMADTSTVAGVKAKYKKAEETIKKATGAKNISIDDVAGLVEMSLWDRLSEIYGPSEVMLMYAKFKEKASGDTSISAFEHWLNSKGYVFTDEETAPSITDIMDNIDTEFTAEDVNVTPEENPYMTIDPDTDIPF
;
A
#
# COMPACT_ATOMS: atom_id res chain seq x y z
N MET A 1 9.36 -29.94 6.70
CA MET A 1 9.32 -29.86 5.23
C MET A 1 8.71 -28.53 4.81
N LYS A 2 9.43 -27.67 4.06
CA LYS A 2 8.80 -26.54 3.35
C LYS A 2 8.08 -27.11 2.12
N THR A 3 6.76 -27.15 2.14
CA THR A 3 5.97 -27.50 0.96
C THR A 3 6.14 -26.39 -0.08
N VAL A 4 6.86 -26.69 -1.16
CA VAL A 4 6.95 -25.79 -2.33
C VAL A 4 5.62 -25.91 -3.07
N ILE A 5 4.77 -24.88 -2.95
CA ILE A 5 3.51 -24.82 -3.68
C ILE A 5 3.84 -24.49 -5.13
N ARG A 6 3.67 -25.47 -6.02
CA ARG A 6 3.89 -25.28 -7.46
C ARG A 6 2.71 -24.49 -8.03
N THR A 7 3.03 -23.53 -8.90
CA THR A 7 2.08 -22.93 -9.84
C THR A 7 1.35 -24.04 -10.60
N ILE A 8 0.03 -23.95 -10.69
CA ILE A 8 -0.79 -24.90 -11.46
C ILE A 8 -1.30 -24.22 -12.73
N ASP A 9 -1.38 -24.98 -13.83
CA ASP A 9 -2.11 -24.53 -15.02
C ASP A 9 -3.62 -24.63 -14.74
N LEU A 10 -4.21 -23.50 -14.36
CA LEU A 10 -5.63 -23.41 -13.98
C LEU A 10 -6.58 -23.84 -15.09
N ASN A 11 -6.18 -23.74 -16.36
CA ASN A 11 -7.05 -24.10 -17.49
C ASN A 11 -7.15 -25.61 -17.67
N ARG A 12 -6.13 -26.35 -17.24
CA ARG A 12 -6.05 -27.82 -17.35
C ARG A 12 -6.27 -28.54 -16.03
N ALA A 13 -6.21 -27.82 -14.91
CA ALA A 13 -6.38 -28.39 -13.58
C ALA A 13 -7.76 -29.05 -13.40
N THR A 14 -7.72 -30.24 -12.82
CA THR A 14 -8.87 -31.03 -12.38
C THR A 14 -9.49 -30.44 -11.12
N MET A 15 -10.72 -30.88 -10.78
CA MET A 15 -11.39 -30.46 -9.54
C MET A 15 -10.57 -30.82 -8.29
N ALA A 16 -9.93 -31.99 -8.27
CA ALA A 16 -9.12 -32.44 -7.14
C ALA A 16 -7.86 -31.58 -6.96
N GLU A 17 -7.17 -31.26 -8.06
CA GLU A 17 -5.99 -30.38 -8.05
C GLU A 17 -6.35 -28.96 -7.60
N LEU A 18 -7.47 -28.42 -8.10
CA LEU A 18 -7.95 -27.10 -7.67
C LEU A 18 -8.30 -27.07 -6.18
N ARG A 19 -8.93 -28.12 -5.64
CA ARG A 19 -9.21 -28.25 -4.19
C ARG A 19 -7.93 -28.28 -3.37
N LEU A 20 -6.96 -29.09 -3.78
CA LEU A 20 -5.68 -29.21 -3.10
C LEU A 20 -4.93 -27.87 -3.12
N PHE A 21 -4.86 -27.23 -4.30
CA PHE A 21 -4.24 -25.93 -4.47
C PHE A 21 -4.91 -24.87 -3.60
N ILE A 22 -6.23 -24.69 -3.68
CA ILE A 22 -6.96 -23.70 -2.86
C ILE A 22 -6.71 -23.94 -1.37
N SER A 23 -6.68 -25.20 -0.92
CA SER A 23 -6.42 -25.54 0.49
C SER A 23 -4.99 -25.17 0.92
N GLN A 24 -3.98 -25.55 0.14
CA GLN A 24 -2.57 -25.33 0.51
C GLN A 24 -2.13 -23.88 0.24
N ALA A 25 -2.31 -23.42 -0.99
CA ALA A 25 -1.95 -22.07 -1.43
C ALA A 25 -2.77 -21.01 -0.69
N GLY A 26 -4.06 -21.28 -0.44
CA GLY A 26 -4.91 -20.37 0.31
C GLY A 26 -4.53 -20.24 1.78
N LYS A 27 -4.03 -21.31 2.43
CA LYS A 27 -3.46 -21.20 3.79
C LYS A 27 -2.23 -20.30 3.81
N GLN A 28 -1.33 -20.47 2.84
CA GLN A 28 -0.15 -19.61 2.71
C GLN A 28 -0.54 -18.15 2.43
N ALA A 29 -1.51 -17.92 1.53
CA ALA A 29 -2.03 -16.60 1.23
C ALA A 29 -2.65 -15.93 2.46
N ASN A 30 -3.44 -16.65 3.24
CA ASN A 30 -4.02 -16.14 4.48
C ASN A 30 -2.96 -15.83 5.54
N GLN A 31 -1.92 -16.65 5.66
CA GLN A 31 -0.80 -16.36 6.56
C GLN A 31 -0.08 -15.07 6.15
N ARG A 32 0.16 -14.89 4.85
CA ARG A 32 0.78 -13.69 4.28
C ARG A 32 -0.07 -12.43 4.50
N LEU A 33 -1.38 -12.49 4.23
CA LEU A 33 -2.32 -11.39 4.51
C LEU A 33 -2.26 -10.98 5.98
N ARG A 34 -2.34 -11.95 6.89
CA ARG A 34 -2.27 -11.70 8.33
C ARG A 34 -0.93 -11.07 8.73
N GLN A 35 0.19 -11.53 8.17
CA GLN A 35 1.50 -10.93 8.45
C GLN A 35 1.59 -9.47 7.97
N LEU A 36 1.00 -9.15 6.82
CA LEU A 36 0.94 -7.77 6.32
C LEU A 36 0.10 -6.87 7.25
N GLU A 37 -1.07 -7.34 7.69
CA GLU A 37 -1.93 -6.61 8.64
C GLU A 37 -1.24 -6.43 10.00
N GLN A 38 -0.63 -7.48 10.55
CA GLN A 38 0.06 -7.44 11.84
C GLN A 38 1.30 -6.54 11.85
N SER A 39 2.00 -6.46 10.72
CA SER A 39 3.15 -5.58 10.56
C SER A 39 2.78 -4.16 10.15
N LYS A 40 1.48 -3.88 9.96
CA LYS A 40 0.91 -2.58 9.57
C LYS A 40 1.34 -2.04 8.20
N VAL A 41 2.21 -2.73 7.45
CA VAL A 41 2.69 -2.34 6.11
C VAL A 41 1.69 -2.56 4.97
N THR A 42 0.39 -2.52 5.27
CA THR A 42 -0.68 -2.87 4.33
C THR A 42 -0.80 -1.86 3.18
N ALA A 43 -0.52 -0.57 3.43
CA ALA A 43 -0.57 0.49 2.42
C ALA A 43 0.43 0.23 1.28
N GLY A 44 1.68 -0.10 1.61
CA GLY A 44 2.73 -0.40 0.61
C GLY A 44 2.55 -1.70 -0.16
N SER A 45 1.64 -2.58 0.27
CA SER A 45 1.37 -3.85 -0.38
C SER A 45 0.30 -3.71 -1.48
N ASN A 46 0.74 -3.57 -2.73
CA ASN A 46 -0.17 -3.54 -3.90
C ASN A 46 -1.10 -4.75 -3.94
N LYS A 47 -0.59 -5.93 -3.54
CA LYS A 47 -1.36 -7.17 -3.49
C LYS A 47 -2.39 -7.20 -2.37
N TYR A 48 -2.08 -6.64 -1.20
CA TYR A 48 -3.08 -6.45 -0.15
C TYR A 48 -4.16 -5.48 -0.60
N GLN A 49 -3.79 -4.33 -1.18
CA GLN A 49 -4.76 -3.35 -1.68
C GLN A 49 -5.66 -3.90 -2.78
N TYR A 50 -5.14 -4.79 -3.63
CA TYR A 50 -5.96 -5.54 -4.59
C TYR A 50 -6.97 -6.44 -3.89
N VAL A 51 -6.54 -7.24 -2.91
CA VAL A 51 -7.42 -8.14 -2.13
C VAL A 51 -8.48 -7.34 -1.35
N LYS A 52 -8.07 -6.25 -0.71
CA LYS A 52 -8.96 -5.33 0.02
C LYS A 52 -10.06 -4.82 -0.91
N ARG A 53 -9.69 -4.22 -2.05
CA ARG A 53 -10.66 -3.72 -3.05
C ARG A 53 -11.58 -4.82 -3.57
N ALA A 54 -11.03 -5.99 -3.90
CA ALA A 54 -11.82 -7.11 -4.39
C ALA A 54 -12.80 -7.65 -3.33
N ALA A 55 -12.41 -7.67 -2.05
CA ALA A 55 -13.26 -8.12 -0.95
C ALA A 55 -14.46 -7.19 -0.69
N PHE A 56 -14.31 -5.88 -0.93
CA PHE A 56 -15.37 -4.89 -0.72
C PHE A 56 -16.25 -4.64 -1.95
N LYS A 57 -15.70 -4.76 -3.18
CA LYS A 57 -16.48 -4.55 -4.42
C LYS A 57 -17.24 -5.79 -4.87
N ASP A 58 -16.59 -6.95 -4.81
CA ASP A 58 -17.09 -8.18 -5.41
C ASP A 58 -17.53 -9.13 -4.29
N ASN A 59 -18.79 -9.05 -3.86
CA ASN A 59 -19.41 -9.95 -2.87
C ASN A 59 -19.57 -11.39 -3.42
N THR A 60 -18.45 -12.00 -3.80
CA THR A 60 -18.34 -13.24 -4.57
C THR A 60 -18.13 -14.46 -3.68
N GLY A 61 -18.17 -14.29 -2.35
CA GLY A 61 -17.85 -15.34 -1.37
C GLY A 61 -16.40 -15.85 -1.45
N MET A 62 -15.52 -15.21 -2.24
CA MET A 62 -14.10 -15.56 -2.39
C MET A 62 -13.25 -15.08 -1.21
N TYR A 63 -13.69 -14.02 -0.56
CA TYR A 63 -13.06 -13.41 0.59
C TYR A 63 -13.99 -13.53 1.80
N GLY A 64 -13.42 -13.41 2.98
CA GLY A 64 -14.16 -13.27 4.23
C GLY A 64 -13.30 -12.56 5.27
N LYS A 65 -13.82 -12.45 6.48
CA LYS A 65 -13.08 -11.89 7.62
C LYS A 65 -12.76 -12.98 8.65
N THR A 66 -11.67 -12.82 9.40
CA THR A 66 -11.45 -13.57 10.63
C THR A 66 -12.33 -13.02 11.76
N LYS A 67 -12.33 -13.67 12.92
CA LYS A 67 -13.00 -13.14 14.12
C LYS A 67 -12.46 -11.78 14.56
N LYS A 68 -11.25 -11.42 14.12
CA LYS A 68 -10.58 -10.15 14.43
C LYS A 68 -10.77 -9.09 13.34
N GLY A 69 -11.61 -9.34 12.34
CA GLY A 69 -11.85 -8.42 11.23
C GLY A 69 -10.82 -8.48 10.08
N GLU A 70 -9.71 -9.19 10.27
CA GLU A 70 -8.64 -9.43 9.28
C GLU A 70 -9.18 -10.07 7.99
N ILE A 71 -8.71 -9.63 6.82
CA ILE A 71 -9.17 -10.15 5.52
C ILE A 71 -8.54 -11.53 5.26
N LYS A 72 -9.34 -12.46 4.71
CA LYS A 72 -8.86 -13.79 4.30
C LYS A 72 -9.49 -14.26 2.99
N PHE A 73 -8.79 -15.12 2.27
CA PHE A 73 -9.35 -15.99 1.25
C PHE A 73 -10.24 -17.05 1.89
N ASN A 74 -11.44 -17.23 1.34
CA ASN A 74 -12.34 -18.31 1.70
C ASN A 74 -11.87 -19.62 1.06
N LEU A 75 -11.54 -20.61 1.88
CA LEU A 75 -11.01 -21.89 1.40
C LEU A 75 -12.10 -22.97 1.22
N ASN A 76 -13.37 -22.65 1.53
CA ASN A 76 -14.46 -23.62 1.36
C ASN A 76 -14.72 -23.88 -0.13
N THR A 77 -14.57 -25.14 -0.55
CA THR A 77 -14.76 -25.59 -1.94
C THR A 77 -16.02 -26.43 -2.12
N ARG A 78 -16.80 -26.65 -1.06
CA ARG A 78 -18.01 -27.48 -1.10
C ARG A 78 -19.07 -26.82 -1.99
N GLY A 79 -19.61 -27.57 -2.94
CA GLY A 79 -20.66 -27.10 -3.85
C GLY A 79 -20.21 -26.15 -4.97
N LEU A 80 -18.93 -25.79 -5.03
CA LEU A 80 -18.43 -24.90 -6.08
C LEU A 80 -18.31 -25.62 -7.43
N LYS A 81 -18.72 -24.92 -8.49
CA LYS A 81 -18.48 -25.33 -9.87
C LYS A 81 -16.98 -25.20 -10.21
N ILE A 82 -16.52 -25.94 -11.20
CA ILE A 82 -15.10 -25.90 -11.62
C ILE A 82 -14.65 -24.49 -12.04
N SER A 83 -15.54 -23.71 -12.68
CA SER A 83 -15.27 -22.32 -13.06
C SER A 83 -15.04 -21.42 -11.85
N GLU A 84 -15.82 -21.58 -10.78
CA GLU A 84 -15.66 -20.84 -9.51
C GLU A 84 -14.39 -21.25 -8.79
N MET A 85 -14.08 -22.55 -8.78
CA MET A 85 -12.82 -23.09 -8.26
C MET A 85 -11.62 -22.50 -8.99
N ARG A 86 -11.66 -22.42 -10.32
CA ARG A 86 -10.61 -21.77 -11.13
C ARG A 86 -10.49 -20.29 -10.81
N LYS A 87 -11.60 -19.55 -10.73
CA LYS A 87 -11.58 -18.12 -10.38
C LYS A 87 -10.99 -17.88 -8.99
N ARG A 88 -11.30 -18.75 -8.03
CA ARG A 88 -10.74 -18.68 -6.67
C ARG A 88 -9.25 -19.01 -6.64
N ALA A 89 -8.85 -20.10 -7.30
CA ALA A 89 -7.45 -20.50 -7.43
C ALA A 89 -6.65 -19.40 -8.14
N ALA A 90 -7.18 -18.77 -9.19
CA ALA A 90 -6.55 -17.65 -9.89
C ALA A 90 -6.28 -16.45 -8.96
N ASN A 91 -7.23 -16.10 -8.10
CA ASN A 91 -7.04 -14.99 -7.16
C ASN A 91 -6.01 -15.31 -6.07
N ILE A 92 -6.02 -16.54 -5.55
CA ILE A 92 -4.99 -17.01 -4.61
C ILE A 92 -3.62 -16.98 -5.28
N GLN A 93 -3.53 -17.53 -6.50
CA GLN A 93 -2.31 -17.60 -7.29
C GLN A 93 -1.74 -16.21 -7.58
N LYS A 94 -2.57 -15.29 -8.07
CA LYS A 94 -2.21 -13.88 -8.30
C LYS A 94 -1.67 -13.19 -7.05
N PHE A 95 -2.19 -13.56 -5.87
CA PHE A 95 -1.69 -13.03 -4.61
C PHE A 95 -0.34 -13.65 -4.21
N ILE A 96 -0.13 -14.95 -4.34
CA ILE A 96 1.12 -15.58 -3.87
C ILE A 96 2.28 -15.48 -4.87
N GLU A 97 2.00 -15.38 -6.17
CA GLU A 97 3.04 -15.45 -7.21
C GLU A 97 3.74 -14.11 -7.40
N PRO A 98 5.08 -14.10 -7.43
CA PRO A 98 5.83 -12.90 -7.79
C PRO A 98 5.35 -12.32 -9.12
N GLN A 99 5.18 -11.00 -9.17
CA GLN A 99 4.82 -10.34 -10.42
C GLN A 99 6.07 -10.18 -11.28
N VAL A 100 5.91 -10.27 -12.60
CA VAL A 100 7.00 -10.05 -13.55
C VAL A 100 6.66 -8.80 -14.36
N ASN A 101 7.64 -7.91 -14.50
CA ASN A 101 7.52 -6.77 -15.39
C ASN A 101 7.48 -7.29 -16.84
N LYS A 102 6.35 -7.10 -17.52
CA LYS A 102 6.17 -7.60 -18.90
C LYS A 102 7.14 -6.99 -19.91
N LYS A 103 7.66 -5.78 -19.65
CA LYS A 103 8.59 -5.08 -20.55
C LYS A 103 10.02 -5.54 -20.35
N THR A 104 10.45 -5.75 -19.10
CA THR A 104 11.86 -6.05 -18.77
C THR A 104 12.11 -7.52 -18.45
N GLY A 105 11.07 -8.32 -18.20
CA GLY A 105 11.19 -9.71 -17.73
C GLY A 105 11.64 -9.83 -16.28
N GLU A 106 11.86 -8.72 -15.57
CA GLU A 106 12.36 -8.73 -14.19
C GLU A 106 11.26 -9.13 -13.20
N VAL A 107 11.63 -9.97 -12.22
CA VAL A 107 10.77 -10.31 -11.10
C VAL A 107 10.66 -9.09 -10.17
N MET A 108 9.44 -8.58 -10.03
CA MET A 108 9.13 -7.49 -9.11
C MET A 108 9.14 -7.98 -7.67
N ALA A 109 9.33 -7.04 -6.73
CA ALA A 109 9.26 -7.34 -5.31
C ALA A 109 7.92 -8.02 -4.94
N ASP A 110 7.98 -9.15 -4.22
CA ASP A 110 6.78 -9.89 -3.83
C ASP A 110 6.06 -9.19 -2.67
N THR A 111 5.26 -8.19 -3.01
CA THR A 111 4.48 -7.38 -2.06
C THR A 111 3.39 -8.18 -1.33
N SER A 112 3.25 -9.50 -1.57
CA SER A 112 2.44 -10.36 -0.71
C SER A 112 3.14 -10.73 0.59
N THR A 113 4.39 -10.31 0.78
CA THR A 113 5.18 -10.57 1.97
C THR A 113 5.68 -9.26 2.58
N VAL A 114 5.85 -9.24 3.90
CA VAL A 114 6.44 -8.09 4.62
C VAL A 114 7.82 -7.76 4.07
N ALA A 115 8.66 -8.77 3.83
CA ALA A 115 9.99 -8.60 3.27
C ALA A 115 9.95 -7.97 1.86
N GLY A 116 9.01 -8.38 1.01
CA GLY A 116 8.85 -7.79 -0.32
C GLY A 116 8.34 -6.35 -0.28
N VAL A 117 7.47 -5.99 0.67
CA VAL A 117 7.08 -4.60 0.89
C VAL A 117 8.26 -3.76 1.36
N LYS A 118 9.05 -4.24 2.33
CA LYS A 118 10.27 -3.56 2.77
C LYS A 118 11.31 -3.41 1.65
N ALA A 119 11.45 -4.43 0.79
CA ALA A 119 12.32 -4.33 -0.38
C ALA A 119 11.83 -3.29 -1.40
N LYS A 120 10.50 -3.16 -1.57
CA LYS A 120 9.91 -2.08 -2.38
C LYS A 120 10.24 -0.70 -1.80
N TYR A 121 10.09 -0.53 -0.47
CA TYR A 121 10.44 0.73 0.20
C TYR A 121 11.93 1.05 0.07
N LYS A 122 12.81 0.07 0.28
CA LYS A 122 14.25 0.25 0.10
C LYS A 122 14.62 0.66 -1.33
N LYS A 123 14.02 0.02 -2.34
CA LYS A 123 14.25 0.40 -3.74
C LYS A 123 13.77 1.83 -4.03
N ALA A 124 12.63 2.23 -3.45
CA ALA A 124 12.14 3.60 -3.56
C ALA A 124 13.10 4.59 -2.89
N GLU A 125 13.53 4.32 -1.66
CA GLU A 125 14.58 5.09 -0.95
C GLU A 125 15.84 5.27 -1.80
N GLU A 126 16.42 4.18 -2.32
CA GLU A 126 17.61 4.22 -3.18
C GLU A 126 17.39 5.07 -4.44
N THR A 127 16.22 4.95 -5.05
CA THR A 127 15.85 5.72 -6.26
C THR A 127 15.80 7.22 -5.95
N ILE A 128 15.18 7.60 -4.84
CA ILE A 128 15.08 8.99 -4.39
C ILE A 128 16.47 9.53 -4.05
N LYS A 129 17.25 8.82 -3.24
CA LYS A 129 18.62 9.23 -2.88
C LYS A 129 19.46 9.52 -4.12
N LYS A 130 19.32 8.69 -5.15
CA LYS A 130 20.03 8.87 -6.42
C LYS A 130 19.51 10.06 -7.23
N ALA A 131 18.19 10.25 -7.29
CA ALA A 131 17.58 11.33 -8.09
C ALA A 131 17.79 12.72 -7.46
N THR A 132 17.82 12.78 -6.13
CA THR A 132 17.71 14.04 -5.38
C THR A 132 19.00 14.43 -4.66
N GLY A 133 19.90 13.47 -4.44
CA GLY A 133 21.04 13.65 -3.54
C GLY A 133 20.67 13.72 -2.05
N ALA A 134 19.37 13.60 -1.70
CA ALA A 134 18.91 13.67 -0.32
C ALA A 134 19.53 12.54 0.51
N LYS A 135 20.32 12.89 1.52
CA LYS A 135 21.01 11.90 2.37
C LYS A 135 20.15 11.41 3.54
N ASN A 136 19.12 12.18 3.91
CA ASN A 136 18.39 12.03 5.18
C ASN A 136 17.03 11.32 5.05
N ILE A 137 16.70 10.80 3.86
CA ILE A 137 15.51 9.94 3.67
C ILE A 137 15.87 8.51 4.10
N SER A 138 15.02 7.93 4.95
CA SER A 138 15.11 6.55 5.43
C SER A 138 14.01 5.66 4.85
N ILE A 139 14.12 4.36 5.05
CA ILE A 139 13.05 3.40 4.72
C ILE A 139 11.76 3.71 5.49
N ASP A 140 11.87 4.17 6.74
CA ASP A 140 10.71 4.46 7.59
C ASP A 140 9.99 5.73 7.13
N ASP A 141 10.73 6.71 6.60
CA ASP A 141 10.12 7.88 5.92
C ASP A 141 9.28 7.45 4.72
N VAL A 142 9.85 6.59 3.87
CA VAL A 142 9.16 6.05 2.70
C VAL A 142 7.93 5.23 3.13
N ALA A 143 8.05 4.43 4.18
CA ALA A 143 6.96 3.63 4.69
C ALA A 143 5.79 4.51 5.18
N GLY A 144 6.08 5.52 5.98
CA GLY A 144 5.03 6.40 6.50
C GLY A 144 4.45 7.34 5.43
N LEU A 145 5.24 7.76 4.42
CA LEU A 145 4.74 8.55 3.30
C LEU A 145 3.66 7.80 2.56
N VAL A 146 3.87 6.51 2.29
CA VAL A 146 2.90 5.64 1.60
C VAL A 146 1.69 5.33 2.48
N GLU A 147 1.77 5.60 3.79
CA GLU A 147 0.67 5.47 4.75
C GLU A 147 -0.08 6.79 5.01
N MET A 148 0.38 7.93 4.48
CA MET A 148 -0.32 9.22 4.58
C MET A 148 -1.68 9.17 3.91
N SER A 149 -2.64 9.90 4.48
CA SER A 149 -4.00 9.94 3.92
C SER A 149 -4.01 10.59 2.52
N LEU A 150 -3.15 11.59 2.32
CA LEU A 150 -2.98 12.30 1.05
C LEU A 150 -2.10 11.57 0.02
N TRP A 151 -1.42 10.47 0.39
CA TRP A 151 -0.44 9.83 -0.50
C TRP A 151 -1.00 9.48 -1.88
N ASP A 152 -2.15 8.79 -1.91
CA ASP A 152 -2.74 8.34 -3.17
C ASP A 152 -3.10 9.53 -4.07
N ARG A 153 -3.65 10.61 -3.50
CA ARG A 153 -4.02 11.84 -4.23
C ARG A 153 -2.79 12.58 -4.74
N LEU A 154 -1.83 12.85 -3.87
CA LEU A 154 -0.59 13.54 -4.23
C LEU A 154 0.20 12.75 -5.29
N SER A 155 0.22 11.42 -5.18
CA SER A 155 0.90 10.54 -6.14
C SER A 155 0.18 10.47 -7.48
N GLU A 156 -1.13 10.66 -7.51
CA GLU A 156 -1.90 10.73 -8.75
C GLU A 156 -1.68 12.06 -9.47
N ILE A 157 -1.65 13.17 -8.72
CA ILE A 157 -1.46 14.52 -9.27
C ILE A 157 -0.01 14.76 -9.72
N TYR A 158 0.97 14.52 -8.84
CA TYR A 158 2.37 14.90 -9.10
C TYR A 158 3.25 13.71 -9.49
N GLY A 159 2.77 12.49 -9.25
CA GLY A 159 3.59 11.29 -9.33
C GLY A 159 4.32 11.00 -8.01
N PRO A 160 4.52 9.72 -7.65
CA PRO A 160 5.04 9.32 -6.34
C PRO A 160 6.48 9.80 -6.08
N SER A 161 7.31 9.92 -7.13
CA SER A 161 8.69 10.42 -7.01
C SER A 161 8.73 11.88 -6.56
N GLU A 162 7.81 12.67 -7.08
CA GLU A 162 7.71 14.11 -6.83
C GLU A 162 7.17 14.40 -5.42
N VAL A 163 6.21 13.61 -4.94
CA VAL A 163 5.73 13.68 -3.55
C VAL A 163 6.85 13.38 -2.55
N MET A 164 7.66 12.38 -2.84
CA MET A 164 8.82 12.03 -2.03
C MET A 164 9.89 13.12 -2.03
N LEU A 165 10.06 13.82 -3.15
CA LEU A 165 10.92 14.98 -3.31
C LEU A 165 10.47 16.15 -2.43
N MET A 166 9.18 16.47 -2.44
CA MET A 166 8.59 17.48 -1.57
C MET A 166 8.86 17.16 -0.09
N TYR A 167 8.60 15.93 0.33
CA TYR A 167 8.86 15.51 1.71
C TYR A 167 10.34 15.58 2.08
N ALA A 168 11.26 15.18 1.17
CA ALA A 168 12.69 15.25 1.42
C ALA A 168 13.16 16.70 1.68
N LYS A 169 12.67 17.64 0.88
CA LYS A 169 12.98 19.06 1.04
C LYS A 169 12.40 19.63 2.33
N PHE A 170 11.14 19.28 2.64
CA PHE A 170 10.51 19.63 3.91
C PHE A 170 11.33 19.13 5.11
N LYS A 171 11.73 17.85 5.09
CA LYS A 171 12.52 17.24 6.16
C LYS A 171 13.90 17.87 6.33
N GLU A 172 14.54 18.29 5.24
CA GLU A 172 15.82 19.01 5.28
C GLU A 172 15.68 20.36 6.00
N LYS A 173 14.64 21.12 5.70
CA LYS A 173 14.34 22.40 6.37
C LYS A 173 13.94 22.21 7.82
N ALA A 174 13.18 21.17 8.11
CA ALA A 174 12.70 20.83 9.44
C ALA A 174 13.77 20.17 10.34
N SER A 175 15.05 20.22 9.94
CA SER A 175 16.20 19.70 10.71
C SER A 175 16.13 18.20 11.01
N GLY A 176 15.57 17.40 10.09
CA GLY A 176 15.77 15.94 10.03
C GLY A 176 14.88 15.08 10.94
N ASP A 177 14.40 15.56 12.08
CA ASP A 177 13.62 14.78 13.05
C ASP A 177 12.11 15.05 13.00
N THR A 178 11.61 15.33 11.79
CA THR A 178 10.21 15.68 11.59
C THR A 178 9.36 14.50 11.17
N SER A 179 8.17 14.42 11.75
CA SER A 179 7.20 13.37 11.42
C SER A 179 6.50 13.65 10.09
N ILE A 180 6.02 12.57 9.48
CA ILE A 180 5.24 12.62 8.24
C ILE A 180 3.88 13.30 8.48
N SER A 181 3.32 13.17 9.68
CA SER A 181 2.12 13.90 10.10
C SER A 181 2.35 15.41 10.10
N ALA A 182 3.55 15.88 10.45
CA ALA A 182 3.87 17.31 10.38
C ALA A 182 3.95 17.80 8.94
N PHE A 183 4.44 16.98 8.01
CA PHE A 183 4.39 17.30 6.57
C PHE A 183 2.94 17.40 6.07
N GLU A 184 2.09 16.44 6.44
CA GLU A 184 0.66 16.48 6.07
C GLU A 184 -0.04 17.70 6.67
N HIS A 185 0.23 18.01 7.94
CA HIS A 185 -0.32 19.17 8.62
C HIS A 185 0.12 20.47 7.95
N TRP A 186 1.41 20.60 7.60
CA TRP A 186 1.93 21.76 6.90
C TRP A 186 1.28 21.96 5.53
N LEU A 187 1.08 20.89 4.74
CA LEU A 187 0.36 20.99 3.47
C LEU A 187 -1.07 21.53 3.67
N ASN A 188 -1.76 21.05 4.71
CA ASN A 188 -3.11 21.49 5.04
C ASN A 188 -3.15 22.92 5.59
N SER A 189 -2.17 23.34 6.40
CA SER A 189 -2.13 24.68 7.00
C SER A 189 -1.89 25.78 5.97
N LYS A 190 -1.22 25.45 4.86
CA LYS A 190 -1.08 26.33 3.69
C LYS A 190 -2.35 26.45 2.85
N GLY A 191 -3.41 25.70 3.20
CA GLY A 191 -4.69 25.75 2.50
C GLY A 191 -4.64 25.08 1.11
N TYR A 192 -3.64 24.22 0.86
CA TYR A 192 -3.57 23.50 -0.40
C TYR A 192 -4.72 22.51 -0.53
N VAL A 193 -5.37 22.50 -1.70
CA VAL A 193 -6.46 21.60 -2.04
C VAL A 193 -5.97 20.66 -3.14
N PHE A 194 -6.03 19.35 -2.89
CA PHE A 194 -5.55 18.30 -3.80
C PHE A 194 -6.73 17.48 -4.33
N THR A 195 -7.64 18.14 -5.06
CA THR A 195 -8.85 17.52 -5.63
C THR A 195 -8.60 16.93 -7.01
N ASP A 196 -7.90 17.66 -7.88
CA ASP A 196 -7.57 17.26 -9.24
C ASP A 196 -6.33 18.03 -9.75
N GLU A 197 -5.78 17.61 -10.89
CA GLU A 197 -4.57 18.22 -11.48
C GLU A 197 -4.78 19.67 -11.94
N GLU A 198 -6.01 20.08 -12.27
CA GLU A 198 -6.31 21.44 -12.76
C GLU A 198 -6.35 22.47 -11.63
N THR A 199 -6.79 22.05 -10.44
CA THR A 199 -6.98 22.90 -9.26
C THR A 199 -5.88 22.78 -8.22
N ALA A 200 -5.08 21.72 -8.30
CA ALA A 200 -3.97 21.52 -7.39
C ALA A 200 -2.88 22.59 -7.60
N PRO A 201 -2.26 23.09 -6.52
CA PRO A 201 -1.13 24.00 -6.63
C PRO A 201 -0.01 23.37 -7.45
N SER A 202 0.79 24.18 -8.15
CA SER A 202 1.97 23.65 -8.83
C SER A 202 2.92 23.04 -7.79
N ILE A 203 3.56 21.93 -8.15
CA ILE A 203 4.60 21.35 -7.29
C ILE A 203 5.75 22.34 -7.06
N THR A 204 6.08 23.16 -8.06
CA THR A 204 7.12 24.18 -7.94
C THR A 204 6.75 25.20 -6.86
N ASP A 205 5.49 25.65 -6.81
CA ASP A 205 5.01 26.60 -5.80
C ASP A 205 5.09 26.00 -4.39
N ILE A 206 4.72 24.72 -4.24
CA ILE A 206 4.85 24.02 -2.96
C ILE A 206 6.33 23.94 -2.55
N MET A 207 7.21 23.55 -3.47
CA MET A 207 8.64 23.44 -3.19
C MET A 207 9.28 24.78 -2.88
N ASP A 208 8.85 25.87 -3.51
CA ASP A 208 9.32 27.22 -3.23
C ASP A 208 8.83 27.69 -1.86
N ASN A 209 7.57 27.41 -1.51
CA ASN A 209 7.04 27.71 -0.18
C ASN A 209 7.72 26.93 0.95
N ILE A 210 8.18 25.70 0.69
CA ILE A 210 9.06 24.98 1.63
C ILE A 210 10.39 25.74 1.82
N ASP A 211 10.90 26.40 0.78
CA ASP A 211 12.16 27.13 0.88
C ASP A 211 12.02 28.48 1.59
N THR A 212 10.94 29.19 1.34
CA THR A 212 10.76 30.61 1.71
C THR A 212 9.90 30.81 2.95
N GLU A 213 8.88 29.98 3.16
CA GLU A 213 7.86 30.20 4.19
C GLU A 213 7.90 29.19 5.33
N PHE A 214 8.70 28.14 5.20
CA PHE A 214 8.82 27.15 6.26
C PHE A 214 9.67 27.68 7.42
N THR A 215 9.14 27.57 8.63
CA THR A 215 9.80 27.95 9.88
C THR A 215 9.92 26.74 10.81
N ALA A 216 10.90 26.76 11.73
CA ALA A 216 11.06 25.68 12.70
C ALA A 216 9.85 25.53 13.65
N GLU A 217 8.99 26.54 13.74
CA GLU A 217 7.75 26.52 14.52
C GLU A 217 6.65 25.66 13.87
N ASP A 218 6.70 25.48 12.54
CA ASP A 218 5.76 24.64 11.78
C ASP A 218 5.88 23.12 12.10
N VAL A 219 6.93 22.74 12.83
CA VAL A 219 7.22 21.35 13.21
C VAL A 219 6.56 20.97 14.54
N ASN A 220 6.11 21.95 15.32
CA ASN A 220 5.68 21.76 16.70
C ASN A 220 4.21 21.32 16.79
N VAL A 221 3.86 20.25 16.06
CA VAL A 221 2.53 19.64 16.13
C VAL A 221 2.54 18.66 17.29
N THR A 222 1.83 18.99 18.37
CA THR A 222 1.63 18.03 19.46
C THR A 222 0.81 16.84 18.94
N PRO A 223 1.13 15.58 19.31
CA PRO A 223 0.41 14.40 18.81
C PRO A 223 -1.10 14.38 19.06
N GLU A 224 -1.60 15.25 19.94
CA GLU A 224 -3.00 15.37 20.34
C GLU A 224 -3.86 16.15 19.31
N GLU A 225 -3.26 16.84 18.35
CA GLU A 225 -3.98 17.64 17.33
C GLU A 225 -4.12 16.94 15.97
N ASN A 226 -4.04 15.60 15.93
CA ASN A 226 -4.34 14.84 14.73
C ASN A 226 -5.83 14.41 14.71
N PRO A 227 -6.73 15.12 14.00
CA PRO A 227 -8.16 14.82 13.97
C PRO A 227 -8.50 13.45 13.34
N TYR A 228 -7.53 12.79 12.70
CA TYR A 228 -7.76 11.52 11.99
C TYR A 228 -7.63 10.26 12.86
N MET A 229 -7.40 10.40 14.19
CA MET A 229 -7.49 9.27 15.14
C MET A 229 -8.91 8.97 15.64
N THR A 230 -9.90 9.79 15.29
CA THR A 230 -11.32 9.52 15.62
C THR A 230 -12.20 9.59 14.37
N ILE A 231 -12.02 8.61 13.48
CA ILE A 231 -13.13 8.25 12.59
C ILE A 231 -14.11 7.49 13.48
N ASP A 232 -15.17 8.18 13.90
CA ASP A 232 -16.36 7.56 14.45
C ASP A 232 -16.92 6.61 13.38
N PRO A 233 -16.97 5.29 13.62
CA PRO A 233 -17.48 4.34 12.64
C PRO A 233 -18.96 4.57 12.25
N ASP A 234 -19.66 5.48 12.93
CA ASP A 234 -21.07 5.79 12.68
C ASP A 234 -21.31 7.12 11.94
N THR A 235 -20.27 7.78 11.40
CA THR A 235 -20.49 8.95 10.54
C THR A 235 -20.88 8.53 9.11
N ASP A 236 -22.19 8.57 8.83
CA ASP A 236 -22.77 8.46 7.49
C ASP A 236 -22.19 9.55 6.58
N ILE A 237 -21.33 9.16 5.64
CA ILE A 237 -20.86 10.02 4.55
C ILE A 237 -21.86 9.86 3.39
N PRO A 238 -22.57 10.92 2.98
CA PRO A 238 -23.47 10.86 1.83
C PRO A 238 -22.64 10.71 0.54
N PHE A 239 -23.10 9.79 -0.31
CA PHE A 239 -22.48 9.36 -1.58
C PHE A 239 -22.17 10.49 -2.57
#